data_AF-A0A260Z2U3-F1
#
_entry.id   AF-A0A260Z2U3-F1
#
_cell.length_a   1.000
_cell.length_b   1.000
_cell.length_c   1.000
_cell.angle_alpha   90.00
_cell.angle_beta   90.00
_cell.angle_gamma   90.00
#
_symmetry.space_group_name_H-M   'P 1'
#
loop_
_entity.id
_entity.type
_entity.pdbx_description
1 polymer ?
#
loop_
_entity_poly.entity_id
_entity_poly.type
_entity_poly.pdbx_seq_one_letter_code
_entity_poly.pdbx_strand_id
1 'polypeptide(L)'
;MESHLGIFSTSINSTSFFTDETPPAKIILLFVYIFCAVAIFPFYFHVYGMNRKRDESTAVFPIISYFYQCLKTLYCYFYLIMLIAGLVFFYRSEKFIWLALLLYSLSFFIIPTICEVNQVIMSLLAAQRFFLYFFPTVEKYLNISKNGFRWLIWILYLLSFLKLIVMFILVFLDSVSIVYMISFFCFNVLIIGSTLMYIPIFLSIRKLSHLSSAKKNRPHRFVLWQNYLPIVIYYYFISHKPLA
;
A
#
# COMPACT_ATOMS: atom_id res chain seq x y z
N MET A 1 -51.11 -35.32 -1.48
CA MET A 1 -49.69 -35.74 -1.40
C MET A 1 -48.89 -34.73 -2.21
N GLU A 2 -48.83 -33.51 -1.67
CA GLU A 2 -48.35 -32.28 -2.32
C GLU A 2 -47.20 -31.70 -1.49
N SER A 3 -45.98 -32.25 -1.60
CA SER A 3 -44.88 -31.75 -0.76
C SER A 3 -43.46 -31.89 -1.34
N HIS A 4 -43.28 -31.85 -2.67
CA HIS A 4 -41.93 -31.94 -3.23
C HIS A 4 -41.58 -30.99 -4.40
N LEU A 5 -42.37 -29.95 -4.68
CA LEU A 5 -42.11 -29.01 -5.78
C LEU A 5 -41.95 -27.53 -5.35
N GLY A 6 -41.48 -27.29 -4.12
CA GLY A 6 -41.35 -25.93 -3.55
C GLY A 6 -39.95 -25.31 -3.52
N ILE A 7 -38.90 -25.98 -4.04
CA ILE A 7 -37.50 -25.56 -3.77
C ILE A 7 -36.82 -24.84 -4.96
N PHE A 8 -37.48 -24.72 -6.12
CA PHE A 8 -36.85 -24.19 -7.35
C PHE A 8 -37.39 -22.85 -7.88
N SER A 9 -37.93 -21.97 -7.03
CA SER A 9 -38.44 -20.65 -7.46
C SER A 9 -37.96 -19.45 -6.65
N THR A 10 -36.76 -19.48 -6.06
CA THR A 10 -36.08 -18.23 -5.67
C THR A 10 -35.29 -17.70 -6.86
N SER A 11 -35.97 -16.98 -7.75
CA SER A 11 -35.31 -16.03 -8.64
C SER A 11 -34.61 -15.00 -7.75
N ILE A 12 -33.30 -15.16 -7.55
CA ILE A 12 -32.46 -14.11 -6.98
C ILE A 12 -32.44 -12.99 -8.03
N ASN A 13 -33.36 -12.05 -7.90
CA ASN A 13 -33.34 -10.81 -8.64
C ASN A 13 -32.02 -10.12 -8.31
N SER A 14 -31.12 -10.03 -9.29
CA SER A 14 -29.80 -9.38 -9.17
C SER A 14 -29.87 -7.90 -8.75
N THR A 15 -31.07 -7.32 -8.71
CA THR A 15 -31.37 -6.01 -8.13
C THR A 15 -31.33 -5.98 -6.60
N SER A 16 -31.57 -7.10 -5.89
CA SER A 16 -31.58 -7.08 -4.41
C SER A 16 -30.19 -6.90 -3.80
N PHE A 17 -29.12 -7.25 -4.51
CA PHE A 17 -27.74 -7.03 -4.06
C PHE A 17 -27.33 -5.54 -4.07
N PHE A 18 -28.06 -4.70 -4.80
CA PHE A 18 -27.80 -3.26 -4.87
C PHE A 18 -28.75 -2.43 -4.00
N THR A 19 -29.85 -2.99 -3.50
CA THR A 19 -30.84 -2.25 -2.72
C THR A 19 -30.62 -2.30 -1.21
N ASP A 20 -29.81 -3.22 -0.69
CA ASP A 20 -29.48 -3.26 0.73
C ASP A 20 -28.28 -2.36 1.07
N GLU A 21 -28.61 -1.17 1.58
CA GLU A 21 -27.87 -0.43 2.60
C GLU A 21 -26.38 -0.10 2.36
N THR A 22 -26.03 0.41 1.18
CA THR A 22 -24.85 1.30 1.11
C THR A 22 -25.31 2.75 1.32
N PRO A 23 -24.97 3.40 2.46
CA PRO A 23 -25.34 4.79 2.68
C PRO A 23 -24.81 5.63 1.51
N PRO A 24 -25.61 6.56 0.94
CA PRO A 24 -25.18 7.39 -0.19
C PRO A 24 -23.86 8.13 0.09
N ALA A 25 -23.58 8.43 1.36
CA ALA A 25 -22.32 8.98 1.82
C ALA A 25 -21.09 8.10 1.50
N LYS A 26 -21.17 6.77 1.60
CA LYS A 26 -20.05 5.87 1.28
C LYS A 26 -19.71 5.91 -0.21
N ILE A 27 -20.73 5.99 -1.07
CA ILE A 27 -20.58 6.08 -2.52
C ILE A 27 -19.93 7.42 -2.89
N ILE A 28 -20.44 8.53 -2.35
CA ILE A 28 -19.85 9.86 -2.57
C ILE A 28 -18.39 9.90 -2.13
N LEU A 29 -18.08 9.36 -0.94
CA LEU A 29 -16.72 9.32 -0.40
C LEU A 29 -15.78 8.50 -1.28
N LEU A 30 -16.24 7.39 -1.85
CA LEU A 30 -15.47 6.60 -2.81
C LEU A 30 -15.12 7.38 -4.08
N PHE A 31 -16.09 8.10 -4.66
CA PHE A 31 -15.83 8.93 -5.84
C PHE A 31 -14.86 10.07 -5.55
N VAL A 32 -14.99 10.72 -4.38
CA VAL A 32 -14.04 11.76 -3.95
C VAL A 32 -12.63 11.18 -3.79
N TYR A 33 -12.50 10.00 -3.17
CA TYR A 33 -11.21 9.31 -3.04
C TYR A 33 -10.57 9.01 -4.40
N ILE A 34 -11.34 8.44 -5.34
CA ILE A 34 -10.88 8.13 -6.69
C ILE A 34 -10.42 9.41 -7.42
N PHE A 35 -11.23 10.46 -7.36
CA PHE A 35 -10.90 11.75 -7.99
C PHE A 35 -9.60 12.33 -7.43
N CYS A 36 -9.46 12.36 -6.10
CA CYS A 36 -8.23 12.82 -5.44
C CYS A 36 -7.02 11.97 -5.85
N ALA A 37 -7.15 10.64 -5.87
CA ALA A 37 -6.07 9.75 -6.27
C ALA A 37 -5.59 10.05 -7.70
N VAL A 38 -6.51 10.12 -8.66
CA VAL A 38 -6.20 10.47 -10.06
C VAL A 38 -5.55 11.84 -10.16
N ALA A 39 -6.04 12.83 -9.41
CA ALA A 39 -5.50 14.18 -9.42
C ALA A 39 -4.08 14.27 -8.84
N ILE A 40 -3.73 13.51 -7.81
CA ILE A 40 -2.42 13.57 -7.14
C ILE A 40 -1.29 13.08 -8.04
N PHE A 41 -1.53 12.05 -8.85
CA PHE A 41 -0.49 11.42 -9.68
C PHE A 41 0.24 12.37 -10.64
N PRO A 42 -0.42 13.21 -11.47
CA PRO A 42 0.28 14.14 -12.36
C PRO A 42 1.16 15.14 -11.61
N PHE A 43 0.72 15.65 -10.44
CA PHE A 43 1.55 16.52 -9.61
C PHE A 43 2.78 15.77 -9.09
N TYR A 44 2.61 14.54 -8.59
CA TYR A 44 3.72 13.72 -8.13
C TYR A 44 4.72 13.44 -9.26
N PHE A 45 4.24 13.06 -10.45
CA PHE A 45 5.06 12.81 -11.63
C PHE A 45 5.87 14.04 -12.03
N HIS A 46 5.21 15.21 -12.07
CA HIS A 46 5.85 16.47 -12.40
C HIS A 46 6.94 16.86 -11.38
N VAL A 47 6.62 16.81 -10.08
CA VAL A 47 7.56 17.14 -9.00
C VAL A 47 8.77 16.20 -8.99
N TYR A 48 8.55 14.90 -9.22
CA TYR A 48 9.65 13.95 -9.35
C TYR A 48 10.56 14.30 -10.52
N GLY A 49 9.99 14.62 -11.69
CA GLY A 49 10.75 15.02 -12.88
C GLY A 49 11.62 16.25 -12.65
N MET A 50 11.07 17.30 -12.02
CA MET A 50 11.81 18.53 -11.69
C MET A 50 12.97 18.29 -10.72
N ASN A 51 12.77 17.41 -9.75
CA ASN A 51 13.74 17.17 -8.68
C ASN A 51 14.77 16.09 -9.00
N ARG A 52 14.54 15.28 -10.05
CA ARG A 52 15.35 14.11 -10.39
C ARG A 52 16.86 14.40 -10.43
N LYS A 53 17.28 15.42 -11.19
CA LYS A 53 18.72 15.76 -11.34
C LYS A 53 19.39 16.10 -10.02
N ARG A 54 18.67 16.79 -9.12
CA ARG A 54 19.17 17.16 -7.79
C ARG A 54 19.20 15.94 -6.87
N ASP A 55 18.16 15.13 -6.92
CA ASP A 55 17.98 14.03 -5.97
C ASP A 55 18.90 12.85 -6.33
N GLU A 56 19.30 12.69 -7.62
CA GLU A 56 20.23 11.66 -8.11
C GLU A 56 21.60 11.62 -7.39
N SER A 57 22.06 12.75 -6.87
CA SER A 57 23.31 12.84 -6.10
C SER A 57 23.17 12.46 -4.63
N THR A 58 21.96 12.15 -4.16
CA THR A 58 21.69 11.81 -2.75
C THR A 58 21.79 10.31 -2.51
N ALA A 59 22.31 9.90 -1.35
CA ALA A 59 22.40 8.49 -0.96
C ALA A 59 21.01 7.80 -0.86
N VAL A 60 19.93 8.58 -0.69
CA VAL A 60 18.55 8.09 -0.64
C VAL A 60 17.88 7.96 -2.01
N PHE A 61 18.54 8.41 -3.08
CA PHE A 61 17.99 8.37 -4.42
C PHE A 61 17.49 6.98 -4.86
N PRO A 62 18.21 5.86 -4.63
CA PRO A 62 17.74 4.54 -5.05
C PRO A 62 16.36 4.20 -4.48
N ILE A 63 16.11 4.62 -3.24
CA ILE A 63 14.85 4.41 -2.52
C ILE A 63 13.75 5.29 -3.10
N ILE A 64 14.02 6.58 -3.30
CA ILE A 64 13.06 7.52 -3.90
C ILE A 64 12.68 7.08 -5.32
N SER A 65 13.66 6.67 -6.12
CA SER A 65 13.44 6.15 -7.47
C SER A 65 12.63 4.84 -7.46
N TYR A 66 12.85 3.98 -6.48
CA TYR A 66 12.06 2.76 -6.31
C TYR A 66 10.60 3.08 -5.96
N PHE A 67 10.34 3.96 -4.99
CA PHE A 67 8.98 4.37 -4.64
C PHE A 67 8.26 5.03 -5.80
N TYR A 68 8.95 5.87 -6.57
CA TYR A 68 8.40 6.47 -7.78
C TYR A 68 7.99 5.40 -8.80
N GLN A 69 8.86 4.42 -9.08
CA GLN A 69 8.55 3.33 -10.01
C GLN A 69 7.38 2.48 -9.50
N CYS A 70 7.35 2.18 -8.21
CA CYS A 70 6.26 1.44 -7.59
C CYS A 70 4.93 2.19 -7.72
N LEU A 71 4.92 3.49 -7.42
CA LEU A 71 3.72 4.32 -7.50
C LEU A 71 3.23 4.42 -8.94
N LYS A 72 4.14 4.63 -9.90
CA LYS A 72 3.84 4.62 -11.33
C LYS A 72 3.17 3.30 -11.75
N THR A 73 3.72 2.15 -11.35
CA THR A 73 3.14 0.83 -11.66
C THR A 73 1.73 0.69 -11.08
N LEU A 74 1.51 1.08 -9.81
CA LEU A 74 0.20 1.03 -9.17
C LEU A 74 -0.83 1.92 -9.88
N TYR A 75 -0.46 3.14 -10.27
CA TYR A 75 -1.38 4.03 -11.01
C TYR A 75 -1.68 3.52 -12.42
N CYS A 76 -0.68 3.00 -13.15
CA CYS A 76 -0.94 2.34 -14.44
C CYS A 76 -1.94 1.19 -14.29
N TYR A 77 -1.79 0.39 -13.25
CA TYR A 77 -2.69 -0.71 -12.95
C TYR A 77 -4.09 -0.23 -12.57
N PHE A 78 -4.19 0.83 -11.77
CA PHE A 78 -5.45 1.49 -11.42
C PHE A 78 -6.20 1.98 -12.66
N TYR A 79 -5.51 2.67 -13.59
CA TYR A 79 -6.12 3.12 -14.85
C TYR A 79 -6.59 1.94 -15.72
N LEU A 80 -5.83 0.83 -15.75
CA LEU A 80 -6.24 -0.38 -16.47
C LEU A 80 -7.54 -0.98 -15.89
N ILE A 81 -7.66 -1.06 -14.57
CA ILE A 81 -8.89 -1.53 -13.90
C ILE A 81 -10.07 -0.61 -14.25
N MET A 82 -9.88 0.71 -14.16
CA MET A 82 -10.93 1.69 -14.49
C MET A 82 -11.40 1.58 -15.95
N LEU A 83 -10.46 1.38 -16.89
CA LEU A 83 -10.77 1.19 -18.29
C LEU A 83 -11.64 -0.07 -18.50
N ILE A 84 -11.26 -1.18 -17.88
CA ILE A 84 -11.98 -2.45 -18.05
C ILE A 84 -13.33 -2.43 -17.34
N ALA A 85 -13.44 -1.79 -16.18
CA ALA A 85 -14.71 -1.54 -15.53
C ALA A 85 -15.66 -0.72 -16.43
N GLY A 86 -15.14 0.32 -17.10
CA GLY A 86 -15.88 1.08 -18.10
C GLY A 86 -16.35 0.20 -19.26
N LEU A 87 -15.47 -0.64 -19.82
CA LEU A 87 -15.83 -1.56 -20.90
C LEU A 87 -16.93 -2.56 -20.49
N VAL A 88 -16.85 -3.11 -19.27
CA VAL A 88 -17.90 -3.98 -18.71
C VAL A 88 -19.22 -3.22 -18.61
N PHE A 89 -19.21 -1.99 -18.09
CA PHE A 89 -20.42 -1.19 -17.92
C PHE A 89 -21.12 -0.87 -19.25
N PHE A 90 -20.37 -0.44 -20.27
CA PHE A 90 -20.92 -0.04 -21.56
C PHE A 90 -21.31 -1.22 -22.45
N TYR A 91 -20.47 -2.25 -22.54
CA TYR A 91 -20.67 -3.33 -23.50
C TYR A 91 -21.36 -4.57 -22.92
N ARG A 92 -21.32 -4.77 -21.59
CA ARG A 92 -21.90 -5.93 -20.89
C ARG A 92 -21.57 -7.29 -21.53
N SER A 93 -20.41 -7.38 -22.17
CA SER A 93 -19.95 -8.58 -22.86
C SER A 93 -19.29 -9.54 -21.87
N GLU A 94 -19.61 -10.84 -21.98
CA GLU A 94 -18.99 -11.89 -21.15
C GLU A 94 -17.46 -11.85 -21.21
N LYS A 95 -16.88 -11.53 -22.38
CA LYS A 95 -15.42 -11.43 -22.56
C LYS A 95 -14.80 -10.40 -21.61
N PHE A 96 -15.45 -9.23 -21.45
CA PHE A 96 -14.95 -8.18 -20.55
C PHE A 96 -15.17 -8.54 -19.09
N ILE A 97 -16.24 -9.30 -18.76
CA ILE A 97 -16.48 -9.80 -17.42
C ILE A 97 -15.39 -10.79 -17.01
N TRP A 98 -15.08 -11.78 -17.88
CA TRP A 98 -13.98 -12.73 -17.64
C TRP A 98 -12.63 -12.04 -17.52
N LEU A 99 -12.36 -11.02 -18.34
CA LEU A 99 -11.14 -10.22 -18.24
C LEU A 99 -11.06 -9.43 -16.92
N ALA A 100 -12.18 -8.86 -16.46
CA ALA A 100 -12.25 -8.16 -15.18
C ALA A 100 -12.02 -9.12 -14.00
N LEU A 101 -12.60 -10.32 -14.04
CA LEU A 101 -12.37 -11.37 -13.03
C LEU A 101 -10.91 -11.82 -12.99
N LEU A 102 -10.28 -12.01 -14.15
CA LEU A 102 -8.86 -12.35 -14.23
C LEU A 102 -7.99 -11.26 -13.60
N LEU A 103 -8.24 -10.00 -13.93
CA LEU A 103 -7.49 -8.88 -13.34
C LEU A 103 -7.71 -8.74 -11.84
N TYR A 104 -8.94 -8.94 -11.38
CA TYR A 104 -9.24 -8.94 -9.95
C TYR A 104 -8.46 -10.06 -9.23
N SER A 105 -8.41 -11.26 -9.81
CA SER A 105 -7.61 -12.37 -9.27
C SER A 105 -6.11 -12.04 -9.22
N LEU A 106 -5.56 -11.43 -10.28
CA LEU A 106 -4.15 -10.98 -10.28
C LEU A 106 -3.89 -9.88 -9.24
N SER A 107 -4.84 -8.95 -9.06
CA SER A 107 -4.76 -7.86 -8.07
C SER A 107 -4.55 -8.41 -6.66
N PHE A 108 -5.23 -9.51 -6.34
CA PHE A 108 -5.16 -10.17 -5.04
C PHE A 108 -3.75 -10.61 -4.66
N PHE A 109 -2.90 -10.95 -5.63
CA PHE A 109 -1.51 -11.32 -5.37
C PHE A 109 -0.54 -10.13 -5.48
N ILE A 110 -0.73 -9.28 -6.49
CA ILE A 110 0.20 -8.20 -6.82
C ILE A 110 0.18 -7.09 -5.75
N ILE A 111 -1.02 -6.61 -5.38
CA ILE A 111 -1.15 -5.45 -4.49
C ILE A 111 -0.57 -5.74 -3.09
N PRO A 112 -0.91 -6.85 -2.42
CA PRO A 112 -0.34 -7.15 -1.11
C PRO A 112 1.18 -7.29 -1.16
N THR A 113 1.72 -7.94 -2.19
CA THR A 113 3.18 -8.08 -2.37
C THR A 113 3.86 -6.71 -2.43
N ILE A 114 3.33 -5.80 -3.26
CA ILE A 114 3.88 -4.45 -3.40
C ILE A 114 3.78 -3.68 -2.07
N CYS A 115 2.62 -3.72 -1.41
CA CYS A 115 2.39 -3.04 -0.14
C CYS A 115 3.35 -3.53 0.95
N GLU A 116 3.55 -4.84 1.04
CA GLU A 116 4.44 -5.43 2.05
C GLU A 116 5.89 -5.06 1.83
N VAL A 117 6.40 -5.19 0.60
CA VAL A 117 7.77 -4.80 0.27
C VAL A 117 7.98 -3.30 0.54
N ASN A 118 7.02 -2.46 0.16
CA ASN A 118 7.08 -1.02 0.46
C ASN A 118 7.13 -0.75 1.96
N GLN A 119 6.32 -1.44 2.76
CA GLN A 119 6.30 -1.26 4.21
C GLN A 119 7.65 -1.63 4.84
N VAL A 120 8.25 -2.75 4.41
CA VAL A 120 9.57 -3.19 4.89
C VAL A 120 10.68 -2.22 4.48
N ILE A 121 10.63 -1.67 3.26
CA ILE A 121 11.60 -0.66 2.82
C ILE A 121 11.44 0.63 3.63
N MET A 122 10.20 1.04 3.92
CA MET A 122 9.93 2.21 4.77
C MET A 122 10.45 2.01 6.19
N SER A 123 10.28 0.81 6.78
CA SER A 123 10.82 0.50 8.10
C SER A 123 12.35 0.45 8.10
N LEU A 124 12.95 -0.13 7.06
CA LEU A 124 14.41 -0.17 6.92
C LEU A 124 15.00 1.23 6.79
N LEU A 125 14.35 2.11 6.01
CA LEU A 125 14.75 3.52 5.90
C LEU A 125 14.61 4.25 7.24
N ALA A 126 13.55 3.99 8.00
CA ALA A 126 13.37 4.55 9.35
C ALA A 126 14.52 4.15 10.27
N ALA A 127 14.85 2.86 10.31
CA ALA A 127 15.95 2.32 11.10
C ALA A 127 17.29 2.90 10.66
N GLN A 128 17.57 2.93 9.36
CA GLN A 128 18.79 3.54 8.80
C GLN A 128 18.95 4.99 9.27
N ARG A 129 17.88 5.79 9.19
CA ARG A 129 17.90 7.20 9.63
C ARG A 129 18.09 7.35 11.13
N PHE A 130 17.48 6.47 11.92
CA PHE A 130 17.64 6.45 13.37
C PHE A 130 19.10 6.17 13.75
N PHE A 131 19.70 5.09 13.21
CA PHE A 131 21.07 4.72 13.53
C PHE A 131 22.09 5.75 13.05
N LEU A 132 21.94 6.29 11.84
CA LEU A 132 22.83 7.36 11.35
C LEU A 132 22.78 8.61 12.24
N TYR A 133 21.61 8.89 12.83
CA TYR A 133 21.44 10.05 13.71
C TYR A 133 22.08 9.85 15.09
N PHE A 134 21.84 8.70 15.74
CA PHE A 134 22.38 8.42 17.08
C PHE A 134 23.83 7.94 17.08
N PHE A 135 24.26 7.29 16.00
CA PHE A 135 25.57 6.67 15.86
C PHE A 135 26.19 7.01 14.50
N PRO A 136 26.78 8.22 14.35
CA PRO A 136 27.40 8.63 13.09
C PRO A 136 28.54 7.70 12.64
N THR A 137 29.15 6.94 13.55
CA THR A 137 30.15 5.91 13.24
C THR A 137 29.63 4.76 12.37
N VAL A 138 28.30 4.55 12.31
CA VAL A 138 27.67 3.48 11.53
C VAL A 138 27.48 3.88 10.05
N GLU A 139 27.80 5.13 9.67
CA GLU A 139 27.63 5.66 8.30
C GLU A 139 28.31 4.79 7.24
N LYS A 140 29.50 4.26 7.53
CA LYS A 140 30.24 3.40 6.60
C LYS A 140 29.54 2.05 6.34
N TYR A 141 28.76 1.54 7.30
CA TYR A 141 28.07 0.25 7.20
C TYR A 141 26.65 0.38 6.67
N LEU A 142 26.00 1.52 6.90
CA LEU A 142 24.62 1.79 6.47
C LEU A 142 24.52 2.43 5.08
N ASN A 143 25.64 2.67 4.40
CA ASN A 143 25.63 3.16 3.03
C ASN A 143 25.32 2.01 2.06
N ILE A 144 24.04 1.80 1.76
CA ILE A 144 23.58 0.74 0.88
C ILE A 144 23.96 1.08 -0.57
N SER A 145 24.78 0.22 -1.19
CA SER A 145 25.14 0.38 -2.60
C SER A 145 23.91 0.21 -3.52
N LYS A 146 23.91 0.85 -4.70
CA LYS A 146 22.81 0.73 -5.68
C LYS A 146 22.52 -0.74 -6.04
N ASN A 147 23.56 -1.56 -6.18
CA ASN A 147 23.44 -2.99 -6.49
C ASN A 147 22.90 -3.77 -5.29
N GLY A 148 23.37 -3.48 -4.07
CA GLY A 148 22.86 -4.11 -2.85
C GLY A 148 21.39 -3.79 -2.63
N PHE A 149 20.96 -2.55 -2.87
CA PHE A 149 19.56 -2.16 -2.77
C PHE A 149 18.68 -2.89 -3.78
N ARG A 150 19.14 -3.07 -5.02
CA ARG A 150 18.43 -3.83 -6.04
C ARG A 150 18.25 -5.30 -5.63
N TRP A 151 19.32 -5.94 -5.15
CA TRP A 151 19.26 -7.32 -4.65
C TRP A 151 18.32 -7.46 -3.45
N LEU A 152 18.37 -6.51 -2.52
CA LEU A 152 17.47 -6.45 -1.37
C LEU A 152 16.00 -6.40 -1.81
N ILE A 153 15.66 -5.54 -2.78
CA ILE A 153 14.29 -5.48 -3.33
C ILE A 153 13.88 -6.83 -3.91
N TRP A 154 14.72 -7.45 -4.74
CA TRP A 154 14.42 -8.75 -5.35
C TRP A 154 14.16 -9.84 -4.31
N ILE A 155 14.98 -9.91 -3.26
CA ILE A 155 14.81 -10.87 -2.16
C ILE A 155 13.50 -10.60 -1.41
N LEU A 156 13.16 -9.34 -1.14
CA LEU A 156 11.90 -8.99 -0.46
C LEU A 156 10.67 -9.36 -1.28
N TYR A 157 10.69 -9.12 -2.60
CA TYR A 157 9.59 -9.53 -3.48
C TYR A 157 9.44 -11.05 -3.51
N LEU A 158 10.55 -11.80 -3.63
CA LEU A 158 10.52 -13.26 -3.62
C LEU A 158 9.94 -13.81 -2.30
N LEU A 159 10.41 -13.29 -1.16
CA LEU A 159 9.92 -13.71 0.16
C LEU A 159 8.43 -13.40 0.35
N SER A 160 7.99 -12.20 -0.04
CA SER A 160 6.59 -11.78 0.09
C SER A 160 5.67 -12.62 -0.81
N PHE A 161 6.11 -12.94 -2.03
CA PHE A 161 5.36 -13.78 -2.95
C PHE A 161 5.26 -15.23 -2.46
N LEU A 162 6.37 -15.83 -2.00
CA LEU A 162 6.36 -17.18 -1.43
C LEU A 162 5.44 -17.27 -0.22
N LYS A 163 5.45 -16.25 0.64
CA LYS A 163 4.53 -16.17 1.80
C LYS A 163 3.07 -16.18 1.36
N LEU A 164 2.70 -15.44 0.30
CA LEU A 164 1.34 -15.44 -0.23
C LEU A 164 0.93 -16.80 -0.78
N ILE A 165 1.82 -17.52 -1.48
CA ILE A 165 1.55 -18.87 -1.95
C ILE A 165 1.28 -19.82 -0.76
N VAL A 166 2.12 -19.77 0.28
CA VAL A 166 1.93 -20.59 1.48
C VAL A 166 0.59 -20.25 2.15
N MET A 167 0.26 -18.97 2.30
CA MET A 167 -1.04 -18.57 2.86
C MET A 167 -2.21 -19.07 2.01
N PHE A 168 -2.11 -18.96 0.69
CA PHE A 168 -3.15 -19.45 -0.21
C PHE A 168 -3.36 -20.95 -0.05
N ILE A 169 -2.29 -21.76 -0.04
CA ILE A 169 -2.38 -23.21 0.18
C ILE A 169 -2.98 -23.54 1.55
N LEU A 170 -2.57 -22.84 2.62
CA LEU A 170 -3.10 -23.08 3.97
C LEU A 170 -4.59 -22.73 4.10
N VAL A 171 -5.08 -21.74 3.34
CA VAL A 171 -6.51 -21.42 3.23
C VAL A 171 -7.28 -22.58 2.61
N PHE A 172 -6.74 -23.24 1.59
CA PHE A 172 -7.37 -24.44 1.01
C PHE A 172 -7.32 -25.66 1.93
N LEU A 173 -6.33 -25.74 2.82
CA LEU A 173 -6.17 -26.83 3.79
C LEU A 173 -6.87 -26.57 5.14
N ASP A 174 -7.68 -25.51 5.23
CA ASP A 174 -8.44 -25.09 6.43
C ASP A 174 -7.59 -24.95 7.72
N SER A 175 -6.29 -24.70 7.55
CA SER A 175 -5.28 -24.69 8.63
C SER A 175 -4.76 -23.26 8.88
N VAL A 176 -5.67 -22.29 8.79
CA VAL A 176 -5.37 -20.87 8.53
C VAL A 176 -4.99 -20.07 9.78
N SER A 177 -5.47 -20.50 10.95
CA SER A 177 -5.60 -19.61 12.12
C SER A 177 -4.25 -19.12 12.68
N ILE A 178 -3.29 -20.02 12.91
CA ILE A 178 -2.06 -19.67 13.65
C ILE A 178 -1.07 -18.89 12.78
N VAL A 179 -0.83 -19.33 11.54
CA VAL A 179 0.16 -18.71 10.63
C VAL A 179 -0.27 -17.29 10.23
N TYR A 180 -1.57 -17.09 10.00
CA TYR A 180 -2.13 -15.77 9.71
C TYR A 180 -1.97 -14.83 10.90
N MET A 181 -2.32 -15.28 12.12
CA MET A 181 -2.17 -14.47 13.34
C MET A 181 -0.72 -14.06 13.60
N ILE A 182 0.24 -14.99 13.46
CA ILE A 182 1.67 -14.67 13.65
C ILE A 182 2.13 -13.66 12.60
N SER A 183 1.81 -13.90 11.32
CA SER A 183 2.19 -12.99 10.23
C SER A 183 1.61 -11.60 10.42
N PHE A 184 0.33 -11.50 10.80
CA PHE A 184 -0.33 -10.24 11.12
C PHE A 184 0.34 -9.55 12.30
N PHE A 185 0.62 -10.27 13.39
CA PHE A 185 1.27 -9.72 14.57
C PHE A 185 2.66 -9.15 14.25
N CYS A 186 3.51 -9.92 13.55
CA CYS A 186 4.84 -9.48 13.14
C CYS A 186 4.79 -8.20 12.28
N PHE A 187 3.84 -8.11 11.35
CA PHE A 187 3.67 -6.93 10.50
C PHE A 187 3.25 -5.69 11.30
N ASN A 188 2.32 -5.86 12.25
CA ASN A 188 1.89 -4.76 13.11
C ASN A 188 3.02 -4.27 14.03
N VAL A 189 3.81 -5.18 14.62
CA VAL A 189 4.99 -4.82 15.41
C VAL A 189 6.01 -4.06 14.56
N LEU A 190 6.24 -4.49 13.31
CA LEU A 190 7.12 -3.79 12.38
C LEU A 190 6.61 -2.38 12.06
N ILE A 191 5.30 -2.21 11.81
CA ILE A 191 4.69 -0.90 11.56
C ILE A 191 4.85 0.01 12.79
N ILE A 192 4.51 -0.48 13.98
CA ILE A 192 4.61 0.30 15.22
C ILE A 192 6.07 0.67 15.49
N GLY A 193 6.99 -0.29 15.39
CA GLY A 193 8.42 -0.06 15.58
C GLY A 193 8.97 0.98 14.60
N SER A 194 8.59 0.91 13.32
CA SER A 194 9.01 1.89 12.32
C SER A 194 8.49 3.30 12.62
N THR A 195 7.26 3.41 13.11
CA THR A 195 6.64 4.69 13.48
C THR A 195 7.31 5.28 14.71
N LEU A 196 7.59 4.45 15.73
CA LEU A 196 8.32 4.85 16.92
C LEU A 196 9.72 5.36 16.58
N MET A 197 10.44 4.72 15.67
CA MET A 197 11.77 5.19 15.21
C MET A 197 11.71 6.54 14.49
N TYR A 198 10.59 6.89 13.88
CA TYR A 198 10.39 8.21 13.24
C TYR A 198 10.16 9.36 14.23
N ILE A 199 9.64 9.07 15.44
CA ILE A 199 9.35 10.10 16.46
C ILE A 199 10.65 10.78 16.97
N PRO A 200 11.72 10.06 17.37
CA PRO A 200 13.00 10.65 17.77
C PRO A 200 13.63 11.51 16.68
N ILE A 201 13.53 11.08 15.42
CA ILE A 201 14.04 11.82 14.25
C ILE A 201 13.28 13.14 14.08
N PHE A 202 11.95 13.13 14.26
CA PHE A 202 11.14 14.35 14.15
C PHE A 202 11.41 15.34 15.30
N LEU A 203 11.57 14.84 16.53
CA LEU A 203 11.90 15.65 17.71
C LEU A 203 13.31 16.25 17.62
N SER A 204 14.29 15.49 17.12
CA SER A 204 15.66 15.99 16.96
C SER A 204 15.82 17.01 15.83
N ILE A 205 15.10 16.86 14.72
CA ILE A 205 15.13 17.84 13.61
C ILE A 205 14.50 19.18 14.03
N ARG A 206 13.52 19.20 14.95
CA ARG A 206 13.03 20.45 15.56
C ARG A 206 14.15 21.17 16.31
N LYS A 207 15.03 20.41 16.98
CA LYS A 207 16.21 20.90 17.71
C LYS A 207 17.33 21.42 16.78
N LEU A 208 17.41 20.92 15.54
CA LEU A 208 18.40 21.30 14.51
C LEU A 208 17.86 22.28 13.45
N SER A 209 16.67 22.86 13.66
CA SER A 209 15.99 23.75 12.70
C SER A 209 16.72 25.08 12.39
N HIS A 210 17.80 25.37 13.12
CA HIS A 210 18.62 26.57 12.96
C HIS A 210 19.70 26.45 11.86
N LEU A 211 20.00 25.24 11.36
CA LEU A 211 21.02 25.02 10.31
C LEU A 211 20.42 25.17 8.89
N SER A 212 21.06 26.00 8.05
CA SER A 212 20.56 26.42 6.73
C SER A 212 20.31 25.25 5.75
N SER A 213 21.06 24.15 5.88
CA SER A 213 20.91 22.93 5.09
C SER A 213 19.57 22.20 5.36
N ALA A 214 19.04 22.31 6.58
CA ALA A 214 17.74 21.74 6.97
C ALA A 214 16.54 22.58 6.48
N LYS A 215 16.77 23.84 6.06
CA LYS A 215 15.76 24.70 5.46
C LYS A 215 15.48 24.37 3.99
N LYS A 216 16.46 23.84 3.24
CA LYS A 216 16.43 23.83 1.76
C LYS A 216 15.89 22.54 1.11
N ASN A 217 15.87 21.39 1.80
CA ASN A 217 15.28 20.15 1.29
C ASN A 217 14.63 19.36 2.43
N ARG A 218 13.29 19.25 2.46
CA ARG A 218 12.55 18.51 3.50
C ARG A 218 11.81 17.25 2.99
N PRO A 219 12.51 16.26 2.39
CA PRO A 219 11.87 15.00 1.97
C PRO A 219 11.34 14.17 3.17
N HIS A 220 11.88 14.38 4.37
CA HIS A 220 11.48 13.66 5.60
C HIS A 220 10.05 13.99 6.08
N ARG A 221 9.51 15.17 5.78
CA ARG A 221 8.13 15.52 6.16
C ARG A 221 7.11 14.71 5.37
N PHE A 222 7.40 14.42 4.10
CA PHE A 222 6.54 13.59 3.26
C PHE A 222 6.46 12.15 3.78
N VAL A 223 7.60 11.58 4.18
CA VAL A 223 7.63 10.21 4.72
C VAL A 223 6.87 10.07 6.05
N LEU A 224 6.92 11.09 6.91
CA LEU A 224 6.12 11.15 8.13
C LEU A 224 4.61 11.21 7.85
N TRP A 225 4.18 12.10 6.94
CA TRP A 225 2.78 12.15 6.54
C TRP A 225 2.32 10.83 5.90
N GLN A 226 3.18 10.20 5.10
CA GLN A 226 2.89 8.91 4.46
C GLN A 226 2.70 7.77 5.46
N ASN A 227 3.44 7.74 6.59
CA ASN A 227 3.26 6.71 7.62
C ASN A 227 2.17 7.07 8.66
N TYR A 228 1.97 8.36 8.94
CA TYR A 228 1.01 8.82 9.94
C TYR A 228 -0.45 8.78 9.46
N LEU A 229 -0.69 9.14 8.18
CA LEU A 229 -2.04 9.16 7.59
C LEU A 229 -2.74 7.78 7.63
N PRO A 230 -2.11 6.67 7.23
CA PRO A 230 -2.73 5.35 7.28
C PRO A 230 -3.13 4.93 8.70
N ILE A 231 -2.33 5.28 9.71
CA ILE A 231 -2.59 4.94 11.12
C ILE A 231 -3.79 5.71 11.67
N VAL A 232 -3.89 7.01 11.39
CA VAL A 232 -5.04 7.83 11.79
C VAL A 232 -6.32 7.32 11.12
N ILE A 233 -6.25 6.99 9.83
CA ILE A 233 -7.39 6.42 9.10
C ILE A 233 -7.77 5.06 9.69
N TYR A 234 -6.79 4.20 10.02
CA TYR A 234 -7.03 2.89 10.64
C TYR A 234 -7.69 3.00 12.03
N TYR A 235 -7.20 3.89 12.90
CA TYR A 235 -7.80 4.15 14.21
C TYR A 235 -9.20 4.75 14.11
N TYR A 236 -9.41 5.67 13.17
CA TYR A 236 -10.74 6.23 12.89
C TYR A 236 -11.72 5.12 12.47
N PHE A 237 -11.30 4.22 11.56
CA PHE A 237 -12.13 3.13 11.07
C PHE A 237 -12.45 2.08 12.15
N ILE A 238 -11.52 1.82 13.09
CA ILE A 238 -11.75 0.92 14.24
C ILE A 238 -12.66 1.56 15.27
N SER A 239 -12.47 2.85 15.57
CA SER A 239 -13.30 3.58 16.55
C SER A 239 -14.77 3.73 16.12
N HIS A 240 -15.04 3.59 14.82
CA HIS A 240 -16.38 3.68 14.23
C HIS A 240 -16.95 2.31 13.82
N LYS A 241 -16.32 1.19 14.22
CA LYS A 241 -17.02 -0.11 14.17
C LYS A 241 -18.12 -0.09 15.24
N PRO A 242 -19.41 -0.22 14.88
CA PRO A 242 -20.43 -0.43 15.89
C PRO A 242 -20.08 -1.72 16.63
N LEU A 243 -20.02 -1.63 17.96
CA LEU A 243 -20.03 -2.78 18.84
C LEU A 243 -21.32 -3.54 18.54
N ALA A 244 -21.19 -4.66 17.82
CA ALA A 244 -22.23 -5.67 17.72
C ALA A 244 -22.16 -6.54 18.99
#